data_AF-A0A538IGT7-F1
#
_entry.id   AF-A0A538IGT7-F1
#
_cell.length_a   1.000
_cell.length_b   1.000
_cell.length_c   1.000
_cell.angle_alpha   90.00
_cell.angle_beta   90.00
_cell.angle_gamma   90.00
#
_symmetry.space_group_name_H-M   'P 1'
#
loop_
_entity.id
_entity.type
_entity.pdbx_description
1 polymer ?
#
loop_
_entity_poly.entity_id
_entity_poly.type
_entity_poly.pdbx_seq_one_letter_code
_entity_poly.pdbx_strand_id
1 'polypeptide(L)'
;SGIPFTSERQLTGAGPAEATATIVHRVLAALGVEDEVLLWNVVPTHPGDEVSNRRPTRAEVEASSPFLHELTQGRFSIAVGRLAASVLDVPYVRHPSHGGAAAFEEGLRRAFATICRRRAVVRPFS
;
A
#
# COMPACT_ATOMS: atom_id res chain seq x y z
N SER A 1 14.45 -3.82 4.69
CA SER A 1 14.65 -2.35 4.69
C SER A 1 13.74 -1.57 5.64
N GLY A 2 12.67 -2.15 6.19
CA GLY A 2 11.72 -1.39 7.04
C GLY A 2 10.85 -0.38 6.28
N ILE A 3 11.16 -0.08 5.01
CA ILE A 3 10.36 0.81 4.16
C ILE A 3 9.34 -0.03 3.39
N PRO A 4 8.04 0.27 3.53
CA PRO A 4 6.95 -0.39 2.81
C PRO A 4 7.20 -0.42 1.29
N PHE A 5 7.02 -1.58 0.67
CA PHE A 5 7.14 -1.80 -0.78
C PHE A 5 8.40 -1.22 -1.41
N THR A 6 9.51 -1.23 -0.67
CA THR A 6 10.80 -0.77 -1.17
C THR A 6 11.82 -1.90 -1.03
N SER A 7 12.17 -2.49 -2.17
CA SER A 7 13.20 -3.53 -2.23
C SER A 7 14.57 -2.98 -1.81
N GLU A 8 15.48 -3.84 -1.35
CA GLU A 8 16.87 -3.43 -1.07
C GLU A 8 17.49 -2.73 -2.27
N ARG A 9 17.23 -3.21 -3.49
CA ARG A 9 17.71 -2.57 -4.73
C ARG A 9 17.21 -1.13 -4.90
N GLN A 10 16.00 -0.81 -4.45
CA GLN A 10 15.48 0.55 -4.51
C GLN A 10 16.10 1.48 -3.45
N LEU A 11 16.71 0.92 -2.41
CA LEU A 11 17.35 1.70 -1.34
C LEU A 11 18.86 1.80 -1.48
N THR A 12 19.49 0.78 -2.06
CA THR A 12 20.95 0.65 -2.08
C THR A 12 21.50 0.54 -3.51
N GLY A 13 20.64 0.47 -4.53
CA GLY A 13 21.03 0.23 -5.92
C GLY A 13 21.50 -1.20 -6.22
N ALA A 14 21.63 -2.06 -5.19
CA ALA A 14 22.08 -3.44 -5.29
C ALA A 14 21.20 -4.38 -4.46
N GLY A 15 21.08 -5.65 -4.86
CA GLY A 15 20.22 -6.64 -4.19
C GLY A 15 19.02 -7.08 -5.04
N PRO A 16 18.22 -8.05 -4.55
CA PRO A 16 17.06 -8.56 -5.29
C PRO A 16 15.97 -7.50 -5.40
N ALA A 17 15.45 -7.31 -6.61
CA ALA A 17 14.22 -6.54 -6.82
C ALA A 17 13.05 -7.39 -6.34
N GLU A 18 12.38 -6.98 -5.25
CA GLU A 18 11.17 -7.65 -4.82
C GLU A 18 10.08 -7.40 -5.87
N ALA A 19 9.64 -8.45 -6.56
CA ALA A 19 8.72 -8.33 -7.71
C ALA A 19 7.44 -7.54 -7.37
N THR A 20 6.96 -7.65 -6.12
CA THR A 20 5.85 -6.88 -5.58
C THR A 20 6.13 -5.37 -5.61
N ALA A 21 7.28 -4.93 -5.10
CA ALA A 21 7.68 -3.52 -5.07
C ALA A 21 7.75 -2.95 -6.48
N THR A 22 8.40 -3.67 -7.41
CA THR A 22 8.48 -3.25 -8.82
C THR A 22 7.10 -3.07 -9.46
N ILE A 23 6.16 -3.98 -9.20
CA ILE A 23 4.79 -3.86 -9.72
C ILE A 23 4.08 -2.65 -9.14
N VAL A 24 4.18 -2.42 -7.82
CA VAL A 24 3.52 -1.29 -7.15
C VAL A 24 3.99 0.03 -7.76
N HIS A 25 5.30 0.27 -7.79
CA HIS A 25 5.86 1.52 -8.31
C HIS A 25 5.52 1.71 -9.79
N ARG A 26 5.64 0.68 -10.63
CA ARG A 26 5.23 0.77 -12.05
C ARG A 26 3.78 1.20 -12.24
N VAL A 27 2.86 0.67 -11.41
CA VAL A 27 1.44 1.01 -11.49
C VAL A 27 1.20 2.44 -11.00
N LEU A 28 1.84 2.87 -9.92
CA LEU A 28 1.75 4.26 -9.45
C LEU A 28 2.29 5.26 -10.48
N ALA A 29 3.43 4.93 -11.12
CA ALA A 29 4.01 5.71 -12.22
C ALA A 29 3.04 5.85 -13.39
N ALA A 30 2.43 4.74 -13.82
CA ALA A 30 1.46 4.73 -14.91
C ALA A 30 0.19 5.54 -14.59
N LEU A 31 -0.13 5.72 -13.31
CA LEU A 31 -1.22 6.58 -12.84
C LEU A 31 -0.79 8.04 -12.63
N GLY A 32 0.51 8.33 -12.61
CA GLY A 32 1.07 9.67 -12.38
C GLY A 32 0.89 10.18 -10.95
N VAL A 33 0.88 9.27 -9.96
CA VAL A 33 0.56 9.60 -8.55
C VAL A 33 1.66 9.23 -7.56
N GLU A 34 2.87 8.88 -8.04
CA GLU A 34 3.97 8.44 -7.18
C GLU A 34 4.30 9.45 -6.07
N ASP A 35 4.32 10.74 -6.39
CA ASP A 35 4.64 11.82 -5.44
C ASP A 35 3.48 12.17 -4.49
N GLU A 36 2.28 11.63 -4.74
CA GLU A 36 1.07 11.88 -3.93
C GLU A 36 0.69 10.69 -3.03
N VAL A 37 1.42 9.58 -3.11
CA VAL A 37 1.08 8.33 -2.42
C VAL A 37 2.09 7.98 -1.34
N LEU A 38 1.58 7.75 -0.13
CA LEU A 38 2.33 7.10 0.94
C LEU A 38 2.02 5.59 0.94
N LEU A 39 3.06 4.78 0.76
CA LEU A 39 2.99 3.34 0.92
C LEU A 39 3.31 2.96 2.37
N TRP A 40 2.43 2.18 3.02
CA TRP A 40 2.62 1.75 4.41
C TRP A 40 2.23 0.29 4.65
N ASN A 41 3.03 -0.41 5.48
CA ASN A 41 2.75 -1.78 5.89
C ASN A 41 1.87 -1.80 7.15
N VAL A 42 0.91 -2.73 7.21
CA VAL A 42 0.05 -2.92 8.40
C VAL A 42 0.86 -3.10 9.68
N VAL A 43 1.97 -3.84 9.57
CA VAL A 43 2.98 -3.95 10.63
C VAL A 43 4.28 -3.38 10.06
N PRO A 44 4.84 -2.31 10.65
CA PRO A 44 6.04 -1.66 10.11
C PRO A 44 7.31 -2.49 10.29
N THR A 45 7.33 -3.36 11.32
CA THR A 45 8.42 -4.30 11.54
C THR A 45 8.25 -5.53 10.65
N HIS A 46 9.36 -6.04 10.11
CA HIS A 46 9.34 -7.24 9.27
C HIS A 46 9.05 -8.46 10.18
N PRO A 47 7.89 -9.14 10.03
CA PRO A 47 7.58 -10.28 10.87
C PRO A 47 8.25 -11.53 10.30
N GLY A 48 9.13 -12.15 11.09
CA GLY A 48 9.88 -13.34 10.69
C GLY A 48 11.37 -13.20 10.94
N ASP A 49 12.17 -13.96 10.20
CA ASP A 49 13.62 -13.80 10.11
C ASP A 49 14.00 -13.11 8.80
N GLU A 50 15.29 -12.83 8.60
CA GLU A 50 15.80 -12.10 7.42
C GLU A 50 15.47 -12.77 6.07
N VAL A 51 15.05 -14.05 6.09
CA VAL A 51 14.86 -14.91 4.92
C VAL A 51 13.42 -15.37 4.71
N SER A 52 12.53 -15.19 5.69
CA SER A 52 11.14 -15.63 5.61
C SER A 52 10.17 -14.60 6.17
N ASN A 53 9.36 -14.02 5.29
CA ASN A 53 8.18 -13.25 5.69
C ASN A 53 7.10 -14.21 6.21
N ARG A 54 6.93 -14.28 7.53
CA ARG A 54 5.75 -14.92 8.11
C ARG A 54 4.57 -13.95 8.10
N ARG A 55 3.36 -14.49 8.18
CA ARG A 55 2.18 -13.65 8.41
C ARG A 55 2.33 -12.93 9.77
N PRO A 56 2.04 -11.62 9.84
CA PRO A 56 1.98 -10.92 11.12
C PRO A 56 0.99 -11.59 12.08
N THR A 57 1.34 -11.63 13.36
CA THR A 57 0.46 -12.06 14.43
C THR A 57 -0.59 -10.99 14.72
N ARG A 58 -1.67 -11.40 15.41
CA ARG A 58 -2.69 -10.46 15.88
C ARG A 58 -2.12 -9.40 16.82
N ALA A 59 -1.25 -9.78 17.75
CA ALA A 59 -0.63 -8.85 18.70
C ALA A 59 0.24 -7.79 17.99
N GLU A 60 1.00 -8.18 16.96
CA GLU A 60 1.80 -7.24 16.16
C GLU A 60 0.93 -6.24 15.38
N VAL A 61 -0.21 -6.70 14.85
CA VAL A 61 -1.19 -5.84 14.18
C VAL A 61 -1.82 -4.87 15.19
N GLU A 62 -2.23 -5.35 16.36
CA GLU A 62 -2.81 -4.52 17.42
C GLU A 62 -1.82 -3.46 17.92
N ALA A 63 -0.56 -3.85 18.14
CA ALA A 63 0.52 -2.92 18.51
C ALA A 63 0.80 -1.84 17.45
N SER A 64 0.48 -2.13 16.18
CA SER A 64 0.68 -1.19 15.06
C SER A 64 -0.50 -0.22 14.88
N SER A 65 -1.64 -0.47 15.55
CA SER A 65 -2.88 0.29 15.37
C SER A 65 -2.73 1.81 15.58
N PRO A 66 -2.03 2.32 16.61
CA PRO A 66 -1.87 3.77 16.80
C PRO A 66 -1.20 4.47 15.61
N PHE A 67 -0.17 3.85 15.02
CA PHE A 67 0.52 4.36 13.84
C PHE A 67 -0.40 4.37 12.61
N LEU A 68 -1.14 3.27 12.40
CA LEU A 68 -2.09 3.19 11.30
C LEU A 68 -3.19 4.24 11.43
N HIS A 69 -3.67 4.50 12.65
CA HIS A 69 -4.64 5.56 12.88
C HIS A 69 -4.09 6.92 12.44
N GLU A 70 -2.93 7.32 12.96
CA GLU A 70 -2.29 8.60 12.63
C GLU A 70 -2.02 8.77 11.12
N LEU A 71 -1.57 7.71 10.46
CA LEU A 71 -1.30 7.71 9.02
C LEU A 71 -2.57 7.82 8.18
N THR A 72 -3.68 7.23 8.62
CA THR A 72 -4.93 7.23 7.86
C THR A 72 -5.80 8.45 8.12
N GLN A 73 -5.63 9.14 9.26
CA GLN A 73 -6.40 10.35 9.58
C GLN A 73 -6.28 11.41 8.47
N GLY A 74 -7.44 11.87 7.98
CA GLY A 74 -7.54 12.92 6.95
C GLY A 74 -7.04 12.52 5.56
N ARG A 75 -6.66 11.26 5.34
CA ARG A 75 -6.17 10.76 4.05
C ARG A 75 -7.17 9.80 3.43
N PHE A 76 -7.15 9.70 2.10
CA PHE A 76 -7.85 8.62 1.43
C PHE A 76 -6.97 7.37 1.47
N SER A 77 -7.43 6.35 2.19
CA SER A 77 -6.68 5.12 2.40
C SER A 77 -7.23 3.97 1.53
N ILE A 78 -6.33 3.12 1.05
CA ILE A 78 -6.66 1.91 0.29
C ILE A 78 -5.91 0.74 0.93
N ALA A 79 -6.64 -0.31 1.28
CA ALA A 79 -6.07 -1.54 1.81
C ALA A 79 -5.53 -2.40 0.67
N VAL A 80 -4.25 -2.76 0.71
CA VAL A 80 -3.61 -3.67 -0.25
C VAL A 80 -3.48 -5.06 0.36
N GLY A 81 -4.18 -6.03 -0.19
CA GLY A 81 -4.17 -7.40 0.31
C GLY A 81 -5.14 -7.67 1.48
N ARG A 82 -5.42 -8.96 1.71
CA ARG A 82 -6.48 -9.39 2.65
C ARG A 82 -6.20 -9.02 4.10
N LEU A 83 -4.93 -8.97 4.50
CA LEU A 83 -4.57 -8.58 5.87
C LEU A 83 -4.94 -7.11 6.13
N ALA A 84 -4.52 -6.19 5.25
CA ALA A 84 -4.87 -4.78 5.39
C ALA A 84 -6.39 -4.57 5.40
N ALA A 85 -7.12 -5.29 4.52
CA ALA A 85 -8.57 -5.23 4.47
C ALA A 85 -9.27 -5.77 5.73
N SER A 86 -8.62 -6.67 6.48
CA SER A 86 -9.15 -7.14 7.77
C SER A 86 -8.86 -6.20 8.93
N VAL A 87 -7.97 -5.23 8.75
CA VAL A 87 -7.52 -4.29 9.80
C VAL A 87 -8.15 -2.91 9.65
N LEU A 88 -8.36 -2.47 8.40
CA LEU A 88 -8.90 -1.16 8.08
C LEU A 88 -10.21 -1.30 7.33
N ASP A 89 -11.24 -0.57 7.76
CA ASP A 89 -12.52 -0.47 7.05
C ASP A 89 -12.43 0.56 5.91
N VAL A 90 -11.62 0.24 4.90
CA VAL A 90 -11.30 1.11 3.76
C VAL A 90 -11.39 0.31 2.46
N PRO A 91 -11.50 0.98 1.29
CA PRO A 91 -11.51 0.30 0.01
C PRO A 91 -10.32 -0.65 -0.16
N TYR A 92 -10.59 -1.86 -0.65
CA TYR A 92 -9.60 -2.93 -0.79
C TYR A 92 -9.20 -3.17 -2.25
N VAL A 93 -7.91 -3.45 -2.47
CA VAL A 93 -7.36 -3.94 -3.74
C VAL A 93 -6.55 -5.22 -3.52
N ARG A 94 -6.58 -6.13 -4.51
CA ARG A 94 -5.81 -7.39 -4.45
C ARG A 94 -4.32 -7.09 -4.36
N HIS A 95 -3.59 -7.82 -3.52
CA HIS A 95 -2.13 -7.73 -3.47
C HIS A 95 -1.50 -8.15 -4.83
N PRO A 96 -0.44 -7.47 -5.31
CA PRO A 96 0.12 -7.72 -6.64
C PRO A 96 0.88 -9.05 -6.77
N SER A 97 1.30 -9.67 -5.65
CA SER A 97 1.96 -10.99 -5.64
C SER A 97 1.03 -12.13 -6.09
N HIS A 98 1.64 -13.30 -6.36
CA HIS A 98 0.93 -14.53 -6.77
C HIS A 98 -0.05 -14.30 -7.94
N GLY A 99 0.47 -13.75 -9.04
CA GLY A 99 -0.33 -13.45 -10.24
C GLY A 99 -1.32 -12.28 -10.08
N GLY A 100 -1.11 -11.42 -9.09
CA GLY A 100 -2.06 -10.37 -8.71
C GLY A 100 -1.99 -9.06 -9.45
N ALA A 101 -0.93 -8.86 -10.24
CA ALA A 101 -0.57 -7.56 -10.81
C ALA A 101 -1.75 -6.89 -11.54
N ALA A 102 -2.42 -7.60 -12.45
CA ALA A 102 -3.51 -7.04 -13.24
C ALA A 102 -4.72 -6.62 -12.36
N ALA A 103 -5.08 -7.43 -11.37
CA ALA A 103 -6.19 -7.12 -10.47
C ALA A 103 -5.85 -5.98 -9.48
N PHE A 104 -4.58 -5.86 -9.08
CA PHE A 104 -4.08 -4.74 -8.30
C PHE A 104 -4.20 -3.42 -9.08
N GLU A 105 -3.68 -3.40 -10.31
CA GLU A 105 -3.70 -2.22 -11.19
C GLU A 105 -5.12 -1.75 -11.47
N GLU A 106 -6.00 -2.67 -11.88
CA GLU A 106 -7.39 -2.37 -12.18
C GLU A 106 -8.15 -1.91 -10.92
N GLY A 107 -7.82 -2.48 -9.75
CA GLY A 107 -8.34 -2.03 -8.46
C GLY A 107 -7.96 -0.57 -8.15
N LEU A 108 -6.68 -0.22 -8.32
CA LEU A 108 -6.21 1.14 -8.08
C LEU A 108 -6.82 2.14 -9.07
N ARG A 109 -6.89 1.82 -10.37
CA ARG A 109 -7.54 2.68 -11.37
C ARG A 109 -8.97 3.05 -10.95
N ARG A 110 -9.75 2.07 -10.51
CA ARG A 110 -11.13 2.31 -10.04
C ARG A 110 -11.20 3.15 -8.78
N ALA A 111 -10.30 2.92 -7.83
CA ALA A 111 -10.23 3.71 -6.60
C ALA A 111 -9.91 5.17 -6.92
N PHE A 112 -8.86 5.44 -7.70
CA PHE A 112 -8.46 6.80 -8.08
C PHE A 112 -9.50 7.53 -8.92
N ALA A 113 -10.16 6.84 -9.87
CA ALA A 113 -11.27 7.43 -10.60
C ALA A 113 -12.41 7.89 -9.67
N THR A 114 -12.61 7.21 -8.53
CA THR A 114 -13.62 7.59 -7.53
C THR A 114 -13.14 8.75 -6.65
N ILE A 115 -11.87 8.75 -6.23
CA ILE A 115 -11.26 9.84 -5.46
C ILE A 115 -11.30 11.16 -6.25
N CYS A 116 -10.84 11.14 -7.50
CA CYS A 116 -10.79 12.32 -8.35
C CYS A 116 -12.19 12.90 -8.62
N ARG A 117 -13.19 12.04 -8.82
CA ARG A 117 -14.60 12.49 -8.95
C ARG A 117 -15.08 13.20 -7.68
N ARG A 118 -14.79 12.68 -6.48
CA ARG A 118 -15.16 13.34 -5.22
C ARG A 118 -14.48 14.70 -5.06
N ARG A 119 -13.18 14.82 -5.40
CA ARG A 119 -12.47 16.11 -5.38
C ARG A 119 -13.08 17.13 -6.35
N ALA A 120 -13.46 16.71 -7.55
CA ALA A 120 -14.09 17.58 -8.54
C ALA A 120 -15.47 18.11 -8.08
N VAL A 121 -16.27 17.27 -7.40
CA VAL A 121 -17.59 17.66 -6.88
C VAL A 121 -17.49 18.60 -5.68
N VAL A 122 -16.43 18.51 -4.88
CA VAL A 122 -16.23 19.35 -3.67
C VAL A 122 -15.74 20.78 -3.99
N ARG A 123 -15.45 21.12 -5.26
CA ARG A 123 -15.30 22.52 -5.70
C ARG A 123 -16.59 23.00 -6.38
N PRO A 124 -17.41 23.80 -5.69
CA PRO A 124 -17.26 25.24 -5.85
C PRO A 124 -17.48 26.02 -4.55
N PHE A 125 -16.47 26.77 -4.11
CA PHE A 125 -16.67 28.02 -3.39
C PHE A 125 -15.67 29.03 -3.95
N SER A 126 -16.23 30.13 -4.46
CA SER A 126 -15.56 31.33 -4.95
C SER A 126 -14.87 32.11 -3.84
#